data_AF-A0A367IKW0-F1
#
_entry.id   AF-A0A367IKW0-F1
#
_cell.length_a   1.000
_cell.length_b   1.000
_cell.length_c   1.000
_cell.angle_alpha   90.00
_cell.angle_beta   90.00
_cell.angle_gamma   90.00
#
_symmetry.space_group_name_H-M   'P 1'
#
loop_
_entity.id
_entity.type
_entity.pdbx_description
1 polymer ?
#
loop_
_entity_poly.entity_id
_entity_poly.type
_entity_poly.pdbx_seq_one_letter_code
_entity_poly.pdbx_strand_id
1 'polypeptide(L)'
;HIPKEYSISLSSAEVQNKFVFSQTEHGKSISGTVHHECVAVPTEASAYRNIMRKRVRDAGTPQRTTQVLGQDNQPVFAPGASNVMPTSNFSNFVASKRLKTDKEKATRIPRNELMDLLFAAFDRYPYWSFKGILEETKQPSQYLKEILSEICILNKRGPYAGNYQLKQEFKQRLSAAEKQNPPGKPAEDGSSSEEDEEEFMEDVKL
;
A
#
# COMPACT_ATOMS: atom_id res chain seq x y z
N HIS A 1 -42.73 34.59 -23.42
CA HIS A 1 -43.76 34.15 -24.38
C HIS A 1 -43.10 33.32 -25.47
N ILE A 2 -43.78 32.27 -25.95
CA ILE A 2 -43.35 31.43 -27.08
C ILE A 2 -44.28 31.77 -28.24
N PRO A 3 -43.79 31.96 -29.48
CA PRO A 3 -44.65 32.19 -30.64
C PRO A 3 -45.62 31.03 -30.83
N LYS A 4 -46.91 31.35 -30.99
CA LYS A 4 -47.99 30.39 -31.26
C LYS A 4 -48.36 30.29 -32.75
N GLU A 5 -48.02 31.31 -33.52
CA GLU A 5 -48.36 31.44 -34.94
C GLU A 5 -47.11 31.32 -35.80
N TYR A 6 -47.22 30.53 -36.88
CA TYR A 6 -46.15 30.26 -37.84
C TYR A 6 -46.70 30.36 -39.25
N SER A 7 -46.05 31.14 -40.10
CA SER A 7 -46.26 31.11 -41.55
C SER A 7 -45.47 29.94 -42.15
N ILE A 8 -46.08 29.25 -43.11
CA ILE A 8 -45.43 28.15 -43.83
C ILE A 8 -45.00 28.68 -45.19
N SER A 9 -43.70 28.77 -45.43
CA SER A 9 -43.16 29.04 -46.77
C SER A 9 -42.87 27.72 -47.48
N LEU A 10 -43.56 27.50 -48.61
CA LEU A 10 -43.20 26.41 -49.52
C LEU A 10 -41.89 26.78 -50.24
N SER A 11 -40.96 25.85 -50.33
CA SER A 11 -39.79 26.03 -51.19
C SER A 11 -40.22 25.97 -52.65
N SER A 12 -39.81 26.92 -53.47
CA SER A 12 -40.13 26.97 -54.90
C SER A 12 -39.39 25.92 -55.75
N ALA A 13 -38.54 25.09 -55.15
CA ALA A 13 -37.86 24.00 -55.84
C ALA A 13 -38.77 22.78 -55.94
N GLU A 14 -38.77 22.12 -57.10
CA GLU A 14 -39.48 20.86 -57.29
C GLU A 14 -38.81 19.75 -56.47
N VAL A 15 -39.61 19.02 -55.68
CA VAL A 15 -39.10 17.96 -54.81
C VAL A 15 -38.93 16.67 -55.60
N GLN A 16 -37.73 16.46 -56.12
CA GLN A 16 -37.37 15.23 -56.84
C GLN A 16 -36.62 14.24 -55.94
N ASN A 17 -36.86 12.94 -56.15
CA ASN A 17 -36.17 11.82 -55.50
C ASN A 17 -36.25 11.76 -53.95
N LYS A 18 -37.30 12.32 -53.33
CA LYS A 18 -37.54 12.21 -51.88
C LYS A 18 -38.72 11.29 -51.56
N PHE A 19 -38.44 10.27 -50.76
CA PHE A 19 -39.38 9.20 -50.38
C PHE A 19 -39.41 9.06 -48.86
N VAL A 20 -40.58 8.70 -48.33
CA VAL A 20 -40.78 8.39 -46.90
C VAL A 20 -40.83 6.87 -46.76
N PHE A 21 -40.04 6.32 -45.84
CA PHE A 21 -40.11 4.93 -45.45
C PHE A 21 -40.37 4.81 -43.94
N SER A 22 -41.12 3.78 -43.56
CA SER A 22 -41.42 3.43 -42.18
C SER A 22 -40.76 2.11 -41.83
N GLN A 23 -40.19 2.04 -40.62
CA GLN A 23 -39.67 0.80 -40.04
C GLN A 23 -40.43 0.51 -38.74
N THR A 24 -41.03 -0.67 -38.69
CA THR A 24 -41.74 -1.23 -37.53
C THR A 24 -41.09 -2.57 -37.17
N GLU A 25 -41.41 -3.14 -36.01
CA GLU A 25 -40.88 -4.46 -35.58
C GLU A 25 -41.15 -5.58 -36.62
N HIS A 26 -42.23 -5.47 -37.39
CA HIS A 26 -42.62 -6.43 -38.43
C HIS A 26 -41.98 -6.19 -39.82
N GLY A 27 -41.15 -5.16 -39.99
CA GLY A 27 -40.41 -4.93 -41.25
C GLY A 27 -40.28 -3.46 -41.67
N LYS A 28 -39.84 -3.27 -42.93
CA LYS A 28 -39.64 -1.96 -43.57
C LYS A 28 -40.57 -1.81 -44.76
N SER A 29 -41.21 -0.66 -44.90
CA SER A 29 -42.13 -0.33 -46.00
C SER A 29 -41.91 1.10 -46.48
N ILE A 30 -42.21 1.35 -47.76
CA ILE A 30 -42.23 2.71 -48.33
C ILE A 30 -43.64 3.27 -48.10
N SER A 31 -43.74 4.41 -47.42
CA SER A 31 -45.00 5.04 -47.00
C SER A 31 -45.52 6.04 -48.04
N GLY A 32 -44.65 6.64 -48.85
CA GLY A 32 -45.04 7.59 -49.90
C GLY A 32 -43.89 8.41 -50.48
N THR A 33 -44.23 9.36 -51.36
CA THR A 33 -43.32 10.36 -51.94
C THR A 33 -43.50 11.72 -51.25
N VAL A 34 -42.46 12.56 -51.24
CA VAL A 34 -42.55 13.93 -50.73
C VAL A 34 -42.92 14.87 -51.88
N HIS A 35 -44.07 15.54 -51.80
CA HIS A 35 -44.56 16.43 -52.87
C HIS A 35 -44.10 17.89 -52.71
N HIS A 36 -44.00 18.39 -51.48
CA HIS A 36 -43.59 19.76 -51.19
C HIS A 36 -42.69 19.81 -49.96
N GLU A 37 -41.69 20.69 -50.02
CA GLU A 37 -40.88 21.07 -48.85
C GLU A 37 -41.36 22.41 -48.31
N CYS A 38 -41.53 22.44 -46.99
CA CYS A 38 -42.17 23.53 -46.27
C CYS A 38 -41.30 23.94 -45.08
N VAL A 39 -40.99 25.23 -44.96
CA VAL A 39 -40.29 25.80 -43.81
C VAL A 39 -41.31 26.59 -42.98
N ALA A 40 -41.47 26.22 -41.71
CA ALA A 40 -42.30 26.97 -40.78
C ALA A 40 -41.48 28.11 -40.14
N VAL A 41 -41.91 29.35 -40.37
CA VAL A 41 -41.29 30.57 -39.84
C VAL A 41 -42.26 31.22 -38.85
N PRO A 42 -41.84 31.57 -37.62
CA PRO A 42 -42.73 32.20 -36.65
C PRO A 42 -43.13 33.61 -37.09
N THR A 43 -44.43 33.93 -37.01
CA THR A 43 -44.98 35.24 -37.39
C THR A 43 -44.46 36.34 -36.45
N GLU A 44 -44.36 36.05 -35.15
CA GLU A 44 -43.82 36.98 -34.14
C GLU A 44 -42.27 36.90 -34.07
N ALA A 45 -41.61 37.62 -34.97
CA ALA A 45 -40.14 37.61 -35.09
C ALA A 45 -39.41 38.12 -33.83
N SER A 46 -39.99 39.03 -33.04
CA SER A 46 -39.35 39.65 -31.86
C SER A 46 -39.17 38.67 -30.70
N ALA A 47 -40.25 38.00 -30.27
CA ALA A 47 -40.21 36.99 -29.22
C ALA A 47 -39.31 35.81 -29.61
N TYR A 48 -39.43 35.33 -30.85
CA TYR A 48 -38.58 34.25 -31.36
C TYR A 48 -37.09 34.60 -31.35
N ARG A 49 -36.72 35.81 -31.82
CA ARG A 49 -35.33 36.27 -31.86
C ARG A 49 -34.71 36.35 -30.45
N ASN A 50 -35.49 36.68 -29.43
CA ASN A 50 -35.04 36.64 -28.04
C ASN A 50 -34.77 35.20 -27.56
N ILE A 51 -35.63 34.24 -27.91
CA ILE A 51 -35.43 32.81 -27.59
C ILE A 51 -34.18 32.27 -28.31
N MET A 52 -33.98 32.60 -29.59
CA MET A 52 -32.78 32.20 -30.35
C MET A 52 -31.51 32.81 -29.77
N ARG A 53 -31.51 34.11 -29.41
CA ARG A 53 -30.36 34.77 -28.76
C ARG A 53 -30.03 34.10 -27.42
N LYS A 54 -31.05 33.72 -26.63
CA LYS A 54 -30.84 32.96 -25.39
C LYS A 54 -30.22 31.60 -25.67
N ARG A 55 -30.77 30.81 -26.60
CA ARG A 55 -30.23 29.48 -26.95
C ARG A 55 -28.76 29.54 -27.40
N VAL A 56 -28.39 30.52 -28.23
CA VAL A 56 -27.00 30.73 -28.68
C VAL A 56 -26.09 31.13 -27.51
N ARG A 57 -26.57 31.99 -26.59
CA ARG A 57 -25.83 32.35 -25.37
C ARG A 57 -25.61 31.13 -24.47
N ASP A 58 -26.67 30.39 -24.17
CA ASP A 58 -26.63 29.24 -23.25
C ASP A 58 -25.76 28.09 -23.81
N ALA A 59 -25.74 27.89 -25.13
CA ALA A 59 -24.84 26.95 -25.81
C ALA A 59 -23.39 27.46 -25.93
N GLY A 60 -23.19 28.77 -26.03
CA GLY A 60 -21.87 29.41 -26.11
C GLY A 60 -21.20 29.61 -24.75
N THR A 61 -21.94 29.57 -23.65
CA THR A 61 -21.37 29.60 -22.29
C THR A 61 -20.75 28.24 -21.94
N PRO A 62 -19.43 28.16 -21.68
CA PRO A 62 -18.79 26.89 -21.32
C PRO A 62 -19.29 26.40 -19.95
N GLN A 63 -19.62 25.11 -19.87
CA GLN A 63 -20.11 24.46 -18.64
C GLN A 63 -19.08 24.43 -17.49
N ARG A 64 -17.81 24.70 -17.78
CA ARG A 64 -16.72 24.78 -16.81
C ARG A 64 -15.81 25.95 -17.15
N THR A 65 -15.56 26.81 -16.18
CA THR A 65 -14.64 27.95 -16.27
C THR A 65 -13.53 27.81 -15.25
N THR A 66 -12.35 28.35 -15.56
CA THR A 66 -11.22 28.41 -14.62
C THR A 66 -11.33 29.70 -13.82
N GLN A 67 -11.42 29.60 -12.50
CA GLN A 67 -11.29 30.75 -11.60
C GLN A 67 -9.80 30.96 -11.27
N VAL A 68 -9.27 32.14 -11.57
CA VAL A 68 -7.95 32.55 -11.09
C VAL A 68 -8.11 32.97 -9.62
N LEU A 69 -7.50 32.20 -8.71
CA LEU A 69 -7.57 32.44 -7.28
C LEU A 69 -6.27 33.12 -6.80
N GLY A 70 -6.39 34.37 -6.35
CA GLY A 70 -5.36 35.06 -5.55
C GLY A 70 -3.98 35.19 -6.21
N GLN A 71 -3.87 36.07 -7.21
CA GLN A 71 -2.57 36.47 -7.80
C GLN A 71 -1.64 37.12 -6.75
N ASP A 72 -2.23 37.83 -5.78
CA ASP A 72 -1.53 38.84 -4.98
C ASP A 72 -0.80 38.30 -3.74
N ASN A 73 -0.88 36.99 -3.47
CA ASN A 73 -0.38 36.43 -2.20
C ASN A 73 0.29 35.05 -2.34
N GLN A 74 0.80 34.70 -3.53
CA GLN A 74 1.59 33.49 -3.74
C GLN A 74 3.07 33.76 -3.39
N PRO A 75 3.65 33.07 -2.37
CA PRO A 75 5.10 33.13 -2.17
C PRO A 75 5.79 32.47 -3.36
N VAL A 76 6.79 33.15 -3.92
CA VAL A 76 7.56 32.66 -5.08
C VAL A 76 8.31 31.40 -4.67
N PHE A 77 7.81 30.22 -5.07
CA PHE A 77 8.50 28.95 -4.88
C PHE A 77 9.71 28.87 -5.82
N ALA A 78 10.85 29.39 -5.36
CA ALA A 78 12.12 29.25 -6.03
C ALA A 78 12.54 27.76 -6.09
N PRO A 79 12.85 27.19 -7.27
CA PRO A 79 13.35 25.83 -7.36
C PRO A 79 14.64 25.67 -6.55
N GLY A 80 14.64 24.74 -5.59
CA GLY A 80 15.76 24.49 -4.66
C GLY A 80 15.56 25.01 -3.23
N ALA A 81 14.59 25.90 -2.98
CA ALA A 81 14.33 26.44 -1.64
C ALA A 81 13.40 25.55 -0.76
N SER A 82 13.73 24.25 -0.64
CA SER A 82 12.89 23.25 0.06
C SER A 82 12.76 23.45 1.59
N ASN A 83 13.47 24.42 2.19
CA ASN A 83 13.63 24.52 3.64
C ASN A 83 12.88 25.70 4.29
N VAL A 84 12.16 26.54 3.52
CA VAL A 84 11.60 27.82 4.04
C VAL A 84 10.09 27.74 4.31
N MET A 85 9.37 26.73 3.79
CA MET A 85 7.94 26.55 4.06
C MET A 85 7.67 25.29 4.89
N PRO A 86 6.98 25.39 6.04
CA PRO A 86 6.62 24.22 6.84
C PRO A 86 5.49 23.46 6.15
N THR A 87 5.83 22.46 5.33
CA THR A 87 4.87 21.55 4.67
C THR A 87 4.28 20.52 5.66
N SER A 88 3.78 21.03 6.81
CA SER A 88 3.14 20.27 7.89
C SER A 88 2.16 19.22 7.38
N ASN A 89 1.37 19.59 6.36
CA ASN A 89 0.28 18.77 5.83
C ASN A 89 0.74 17.67 4.85
N PHE A 90 1.99 17.70 4.35
CA PHE A 90 2.53 16.65 3.45
C PHE A 90 3.43 15.63 4.18
N SER A 91 3.84 15.94 5.41
CA SER A 91 4.66 15.06 6.27
C SER A 91 4.01 13.69 6.59
N ASN A 92 2.69 13.59 6.43
CA ASN A 92 1.92 12.36 6.61
C ASN A 92 1.74 11.53 5.32
N PHE A 93 1.99 12.11 4.14
CA PHE A 93 1.84 11.40 2.86
C PHE A 93 3.11 10.60 2.50
N VAL A 94 4.29 11.19 2.74
CA VAL A 94 5.56 10.47 2.71
C VAL A 94 6.06 10.32 4.13
N ALA A 95 6.11 9.09 4.63
CA ALA A 95 6.68 8.78 5.93
C ALA A 95 8.18 9.15 5.96
N SER A 96 8.45 10.40 6.36
CA SER A 96 9.80 10.88 6.66
C SER A 96 10.38 9.97 7.74
N LYS A 97 11.32 9.12 7.35
CA LYS A 97 12.13 8.35 8.30
C LYS A 97 12.90 9.35 9.14
N ARG A 98 12.35 9.71 10.30
CA ARG A 98 13.09 10.38 11.37
C ARG A 98 14.35 9.54 11.58
N LEU A 99 15.50 10.11 11.23
CA LEU A 99 16.79 9.49 11.51
C LEU A 99 16.84 9.30 13.02
N LYS A 100 16.71 8.06 13.49
CA LYS A 100 16.85 7.76 14.93
C LYS A 100 18.22 8.25 15.35
N THR A 101 18.23 9.29 16.18
CA THR A 101 19.45 9.93 16.67
C THR A 101 20.19 9.08 17.70
N ASP A 102 19.57 8.01 18.19
CA ASP A 102 20.25 6.90 18.87
C ASP A 102 21.09 6.07 17.89
N LYS A 103 22.21 6.67 17.47
CA LYS A 103 23.46 5.91 17.38
C LYS A 103 23.97 5.71 18.80
N GLU A 104 23.29 4.84 19.55
CA GLU A 104 23.75 4.38 20.86
C GLU A 104 25.16 3.82 20.65
N LYS A 105 26.17 4.54 21.16
CA LYS A 105 27.59 4.21 20.95
C LYS A 105 27.96 3.06 21.87
N ALA A 106 27.45 1.87 21.58
CA ALA A 106 27.78 0.67 22.32
C ALA A 106 29.29 0.46 22.32
N THR A 107 29.89 0.56 23.51
CA THR A 107 31.30 0.24 23.74
C THR A 107 31.54 -1.21 23.35
N ARG A 108 32.65 -1.48 22.66
CA ARG A 108 33.03 -2.84 22.28
C ARG A 108 33.35 -3.64 23.54
N ILE A 109 32.59 -4.70 23.77
CA ILE A 109 32.90 -5.74 24.76
C ILE A 109 34.16 -6.49 24.29
N PRO A 110 35.09 -6.90 25.18
CA PRO A 110 36.26 -7.68 24.78
C PRO A 110 35.85 -9.02 24.13
N ARG A 111 36.69 -9.52 23.22
CA ARG A 111 36.37 -10.68 22.38
C ARG A 111 35.94 -11.92 23.18
N ASN A 112 36.54 -12.16 24.35
CA ASN A 112 36.25 -13.35 25.16
C ASN A 112 34.82 -13.32 25.71
N GLU A 113 34.44 -12.24 26.40
CA GLU A 113 33.09 -12.04 26.95
C GLU A 113 32.00 -12.07 25.86
N LEU A 114 32.29 -11.54 24.67
CA LEU A 114 31.37 -11.62 23.54
C LEU A 114 31.22 -13.06 23.00
N MET A 115 32.28 -13.88 23.01
CA MET A 115 32.16 -15.29 22.65
C MET A 115 31.28 -16.05 23.65
N ASP A 116 31.45 -15.82 24.95
CA ASP A 116 30.66 -16.49 26.00
C ASP A 116 29.17 -16.12 25.89
N LEU A 117 28.87 -14.84 25.67
CA LEU A 117 27.50 -14.36 25.40
C LEU A 117 26.92 -15.00 24.12
N LEU A 118 27.71 -15.10 23.04
CA LEU A 118 27.28 -15.76 21.80
C LEU A 118 27.00 -17.25 22.01
N PHE A 119 27.84 -17.97 22.77
CA PHE A 119 27.58 -19.37 23.08
C PHE A 119 26.29 -19.54 23.89
N ALA A 120 26.04 -18.70 24.91
CA ALA A 120 24.79 -18.71 25.68
C ALA A 120 23.54 -18.30 24.86
N ALA A 121 23.71 -17.52 23.79
CA ALA A 121 22.64 -17.27 22.83
C ALA A 121 22.38 -18.50 21.93
N PHE A 122 23.43 -19.14 21.42
CA PHE A 122 23.32 -20.33 20.55
C PHE A 122 22.84 -21.60 21.27
N ASP A 123 23.01 -21.67 22.59
CA ASP A 123 22.45 -22.74 23.42
C ASP A 123 20.91 -22.66 23.49
N ARG A 124 20.37 -21.44 23.68
CA ARG A 124 18.92 -21.17 23.62
C ARG A 124 18.31 -21.45 22.24
N TYR A 125 19.00 -21.08 21.16
CA TYR A 125 18.53 -21.34 19.78
C TYR A 125 19.70 -21.72 18.84
N PRO A 126 19.66 -22.89 18.19
CA PRO A 126 20.75 -23.34 17.30
C PRO A 126 21.02 -22.47 16.06
N TYR A 127 20.07 -21.61 15.70
CA TYR A 127 20.12 -20.72 14.53
C TYR A 127 19.68 -19.31 14.92
N TRP A 128 20.49 -18.30 14.59
CA TRP A 128 20.21 -16.90 14.89
C TRP A 128 20.34 -16.01 13.65
N SER A 129 19.41 -15.08 13.47
CA SER A 129 19.53 -14.04 12.44
C SER A 129 20.54 -12.96 12.85
N PHE A 130 21.24 -12.35 11.89
CA PHE A 130 22.19 -11.26 12.19
C PHE A 130 21.59 -10.14 13.04
N LYS A 131 20.33 -9.78 12.75
CA LYS A 131 19.59 -8.74 13.49
C LYS A 131 19.33 -9.16 14.94
N GLY A 132 18.94 -10.41 15.19
CA GLY A 132 18.71 -10.91 16.55
C GLY A 132 19.98 -10.87 17.40
N ILE A 133 21.11 -11.31 16.85
CA ILE A 133 22.41 -11.25 17.55
C ILE A 133 22.82 -9.78 17.82
N LEU A 134 22.56 -8.88 16.86
CA LEU A 134 22.83 -7.45 17.02
C LEU A 134 22.00 -6.81 18.14
N GLU A 135 20.74 -7.25 18.30
CA GLU A 135 19.80 -6.77 19.31
C GLU A 135 20.14 -7.33 20.71
N GLU A 136 20.51 -8.61 20.80
CA GLU A 136 20.91 -9.28 22.04
C GLU A 136 22.27 -8.78 22.58
N THR A 137 23.28 -8.68 21.70
CA THR A 137 24.65 -8.28 22.11
C THR A 137 24.85 -6.77 22.18
N LYS A 138 23.97 -6.00 21.51
CA LYS A 138 24.09 -4.56 21.24
C LYS A 138 25.43 -4.11 20.60
N GLN A 139 26.21 -5.02 20.04
CA GLN A 139 27.56 -4.70 19.56
C GLN A 139 27.58 -4.04 18.17
N PRO A 140 28.61 -3.23 17.84
CA PRO A 140 28.76 -2.66 16.50
C PRO A 140 28.79 -3.74 15.40
N SER A 141 27.98 -3.57 14.36
CA SER A 141 27.74 -4.57 13.31
C SER A 141 28.98 -5.03 12.54
N GLN A 142 30.05 -4.22 12.51
CA GLN A 142 31.33 -4.59 11.91
C GLN A 142 32.10 -5.58 12.80
N TYR A 143 32.25 -5.24 14.09
CA TYR A 143 32.98 -6.06 15.07
C TYR A 143 32.29 -7.41 15.29
N LEU A 144 30.95 -7.42 15.32
CA LEU A 144 30.17 -8.64 15.43
C LEU A 144 30.37 -9.58 14.22
N LYS A 145 30.54 -9.04 13.00
CA LYS A 145 30.82 -9.86 11.79
C LYS A 145 32.20 -10.49 11.81
N GLU A 146 33.21 -9.77 12.29
CA GLU A 146 34.58 -10.29 12.45
C GLU A 146 34.54 -11.54 13.33
N ILE A 147 33.95 -11.43 14.52
CA ILE A 147 33.82 -12.52 15.49
C ILE A 147 32.93 -13.67 14.99
N LEU A 148 31.78 -13.38 14.38
CA LEU A 148 30.91 -14.41 13.79
C LEU A 148 31.58 -15.15 12.62
N SER A 149 32.52 -14.53 11.89
CA SER A 149 33.26 -15.22 10.82
C SER A 149 34.26 -16.26 11.35
N GLU A 150 34.73 -16.09 12.59
CA GLU A 150 35.67 -17.00 13.24
C GLU A 150 34.96 -18.23 13.82
N ILE A 151 33.80 -18.06 14.47
CA ILE A 151 33.10 -19.15 15.19
C ILE A 151 31.85 -19.72 14.52
N CYS A 152 31.25 -19.01 13.57
CA CYS A 152 29.98 -19.40 12.95
C CYS A 152 30.08 -19.66 11.45
N ILE A 153 29.04 -20.29 10.91
CA ILE A 153 28.78 -20.50 9.49
C ILE A 153 27.51 -19.74 9.14
N LEU A 154 27.52 -18.95 8.06
CA LEU A 154 26.33 -18.30 7.52
C LEU A 154 25.61 -19.24 6.55
N ASN A 155 24.39 -19.63 6.88
CA ASN A 155 23.54 -20.44 6.01
C ASN A 155 23.02 -19.59 4.85
N LYS A 156 23.46 -19.89 3.61
CA LYS A 156 23.11 -19.11 2.41
C LYS A 156 21.86 -19.60 1.68
N ARG A 157 21.34 -20.79 2.02
CA ARG A 157 20.22 -21.47 1.34
C ARG A 157 19.40 -22.28 2.35
N GLY A 158 18.17 -22.66 1.98
CA GLY A 158 17.26 -23.45 2.81
C GLY A 158 16.38 -22.61 3.76
N PRO A 159 15.59 -23.25 4.64
CA PRO A 159 14.66 -22.56 5.53
C PRO A 159 15.35 -21.64 6.56
N TYR A 160 16.63 -21.87 6.84
CA TYR A 160 17.45 -21.05 7.73
C TYR A 160 18.40 -20.09 6.97
N ALA A 161 18.08 -19.74 5.72
CA ALA A 161 18.87 -18.81 4.93
C ALA A 161 18.95 -17.42 5.61
N GLY A 162 20.17 -16.86 5.71
CA GLY A 162 20.44 -15.61 6.41
C GLY A 162 20.72 -15.76 7.91
N ASN A 163 20.61 -16.98 8.46
CA ASN A 163 20.96 -17.27 9.86
C ASN A 163 22.39 -17.78 10.00
N TYR A 164 23.00 -17.47 11.15
CA TYR A 164 24.26 -18.04 11.61
C TYR A 164 24.00 -19.31 12.42
N GLN A 165 24.95 -20.24 12.35
CA GLN A 165 25.04 -21.44 13.19
C GLN A 165 26.47 -21.60 13.70
N LEU A 166 26.68 -22.14 14.90
CA LEU A 166 28.03 -22.48 15.37
C LEU A 166 28.69 -23.56 14.52
N LYS A 167 30.00 -23.43 14.28
CA LYS A 167 30.82 -24.52 13.72
C LYS A 167 30.88 -25.70 14.70
N GLN A 168 31.01 -26.90 14.14
CA GLN A 168 31.03 -28.16 14.90
C GLN A 168 32.17 -28.25 15.93
N GLU A 169 33.32 -27.62 15.65
CA GLU A 169 34.46 -27.50 16.56
C GLU A 169 34.12 -26.75 17.87
N PHE A 170 33.26 -25.73 17.81
CA PHE A 170 32.83 -24.98 19.00
C PHE A 170 31.63 -25.62 19.71
N LYS A 171 30.76 -26.34 18.99
CA LYS A 171 29.69 -27.15 19.60
C LYS A 171 30.24 -28.22 20.55
N GLN A 172 31.37 -28.84 20.21
CA GLN A 172 32.01 -29.84 21.07
C GLN A 172 32.67 -29.24 22.31
N ARG A 173 33.16 -28.00 22.25
CA ARG A 173 33.73 -27.29 23.42
C ARG A 173 32.70 -27.08 24.53
N LEU A 174 31.44 -26.81 24.21
CA LEU A 174 30.36 -26.73 25.20
C LEU A 174 30.22 -28.06 25.97
N SER A 175 30.12 -29.18 25.25
CA SER A 175 30.05 -30.52 25.86
C SER A 175 31.29 -30.93 26.67
N ALA A 176 32.44 -30.29 26.42
CA ALA A 176 33.70 -30.54 27.14
C ALA A 176 33.86 -29.66 28.39
N ALA A 177 33.27 -28.45 28.39
CA ALA A 177 33.20 -27.59 29.56
C ALA A 177 32.19 -28.13 30.58
N GLU A 178 31.05 -28.67 30.12
CA GLU A 178 30.02 -29.23 30.99
C GLU A 178 30.49 -30.49 31.75
N LYS A 179 31.43 -31.26 31.17
CA LYS A 179 32.09 -32.38 31.86
C LYS A 179 33.02 -31.97 33.02
N GLN A 180 33.26 -30.67 33.24
CA GLN A 180 34.17 -30.18 34.28
C GLN A 180 33.43 -29.56 35.48
N ASN A 181 32.09 -29.53 35.49
CA ASN A 181 31.35 -28.93 36.60
C ASN A 181 29.99 -29.62 36.86
N PRO A 182 29.95 -30.72 37.64
CA PRO A 182 28.70 -31.38 38.00
C PRO A 182 27.96 -30.58 39.10
N PRO A 183 26.67 -30.26 38.94
CA PRO A 183 25.87 -29.67 40.01
C PRO A 183 25.56 -30.71 41.08
N GLY A 184 26.06 -30.49 42.31
CA GLY A 184 25.79 -31.36 43.45
C GLY A 184 24.36 -31.24 43.99
N LYS A 185 23.73 -32.39 44.21
CA LYS A 185 22.72 -32.63 45.27
C LYS A 185 23.44 -33.27 46.48
N PRO A 186 22.91 -33.29 47.73
CA PRO A 186 21.49 -33.24 48.07
C PRO A 186 21.07 -32.39 49.30
N ALA A 187 19.76 -32.28 49.53
CA ALA A 187 19.12 -32.29 50.85
C ALA A 187 17.63 -32.70 50.67
N GLU A 188 17.12 -33.55 51.58
CA GLU A 188 15.72 -34.02 51.63
C GLU A 188 14.88 -33.23 52.65
N ASP A 189 13.59 -33.61 52.72
CA ASP A 189 12.59 -33.43 53.78
C ASP A 189 11.53 -32.32 53.52
N GLY A 190 10.22 -32.57 53.56
CA GLY A 190 9.46 -33.83 53.72
C GLY A 190 7.96 -33.56 53.98
N SER A 191 7.10 -34.60 53.91
CA SER A 191 5.64 -34.57 54.23
C SER A 191 4.75 -33.76 53.23
N SER A 192 3.51 -34.11 52.86
CA SER A 192 2.60 -35.26 53.02
C SER A 192 1.55 -35.18 51.86
N SER A 193 0.59 -36.06 51.59
CA SER A 193 0.09 -37.34 52.17
C SER A 193 -0.59 -38.16 51.04
N GLU A 194 -1.27 -39.27 51.35
CA GLU A 194 -2.04 -40.08 50.37
C GLU A 194 -3.40 -39.47 49.95
N GLU A 195 -3.92 -39.91 48.79
CA GLU A 195 -5.28 -40.44 48.64
C GLU A 195 -5.36 -41.32 47.37
N ASP A 196 -5.77 -42.58 47.53
CA ASP A 196 -6.00 -43.56 46.46
C ASP A 196 -7.38 -43.32 45.80
N GLU A 197 -7.55 -43.66 44.51
CA GLU A 197 -8.75 -44.39 44.03
C GLU A 197 -8.61 -44.96 42.60
N GLU A 198 -8.55 -46.30 42.55
CA GLU A 198 -9.09 -47.27 41.59
C GLU A 198 -8.83 -47.25 40.06
N GLU A 199 -8.78 -48.48 39.53
CA GLU A 199 -8.57 -48.85 38.13
C GLU A 199 -9.84 -48.71 37.28
N PHE A 200 -9.70 -48.30 36.01
CA PHE A 200 -10.44 -48.98 34.94
C PHE A 200 -9.70 -48.92 33.60
N MET A 201 -9.39 -50.09 33.04
CA MET A 201 -8.96 -50.22 31.64
C MET A 201 -10.21 -50.33 30.75
N GLU A 202 -10.22 -49.64 29.60
CA GLU A 202 -10.83 -50.23 28.41
C GLU A 202 -10.10 -49.84 27.12
N ASP A 203 -9.63 -50.85 26.40
CA ASP A 203 -9.09 -50.74 25.04
C ASP A 203 -10.25 -50.41 24.07
N VAL A 204 -10.12 -49.35 23.27
CA VAL A 204 -10.80 -49.29 21.96
C VAL A 204 -9.75 -49.04 20.87
N LYS A 205 -9.74 -49.95 19.91
CA LYS A 205 -8.73 -50.08 18.85
C LYS A 205 -9.30 -49.60 17.52
N LEU A 206 -8.42 -49.04 16.68
CA LEU A 206 -8.61 -48.61 15.27
C LEU A 206 -9.36 -47.27 15.07
#